data_AF-Q9RZ70-F1
#
_entry.id   AF-Q9RZ70-F1
#
_cell.length_a   1.000
_cell.length_b   1.000
_cell.length_c   1.000
_cell.angle_alpha   90.00
_cell.angle_beta   90.00
_cell.angle_gamma   90.00
#
_symmetry.space_group_name_H-M   'P 1'
#
loop_
_entity.id
_entity.type
_entity.pdbx_description
1 polymer ?
#
loop_
_entity_poly.entity_id
_entity_poly.type
_entity_poly.pdbx_seq_one_letter_code
_entity_poly.pdbx_strand_id
1 'polypeptide(L)' 'MPELNIKSPGELAYDGYRDHTSGKTWNGYPMPMWADLPPTVRHAWEAGAQAVRRETLAEVITMLKKEVPA' A
#
# COMPACT_ATOMS: atom_id res chain seq x y z
N MET A 1 11.60 18.76 -16.26
CA MET A 1 11.77 17.91 -15.06
C MET A 1 10.86 16.71 -15.26
N PRO A 2 11.33 15.46 -15.16
CA PRO A 2 10.42 14.33 -15.26
C PRO A 2 9.43 14.40 -14.10
N GLU A 3 8.13 14.27 -14.39
CA GLU A 3 7.11 14.16 -13.35
C GLU A 3 7.45 12.95 -12.47
N LEU A 4 7.58 13.18 -11.16
CA LEU A 4 7.64 12.08 -10.21
C LEU A 4 6.28 11.38 -10.29
N ASN A 5 6.25 10.17 -10.84
CA ASN A 5 5.08 9.33 -10.79
C ASN A 5 4.93 8.80 -9.36
N ILE A 6 4.32 9.62 -8.49
CA ILE A 6 4.10 9.30 -7.09
C ILE A 6 2.92 8.34 -7.04
N LYS A 7 3.22 7.04 -6.93
CA LYS A 7 2.22 6.00 -6.69
C LYS A 7 1.50 6.23 -5.38
N SER A 8 0.20 5.96 -5.39
CA SER A 8 -0.60 5.99 -4.17
C SER A 8 -0.23 4.82 -3.25
N PRO A 9 -0.59 4.89 -1.95
CA PRO A 9 -0.28 3.83 -0.99
C PRO A 9 -0.87 2.47 -1.38
N GLY A 10 -2.11 2.47 -1.89
CA GLY A 10 -2.76 1.26 -2.40
C GLY A 10 -2.08 0.70 -3.64
N GLU A 11 -1.64 1.56 -4.56
CA GLU A 11 -0.88 1.14 -5.75
C GLU A 11 0.46 0.50 -5.36
N LEU A 12 1.20 1.09 -4.42
CA LEU A 12 2.44 0.51 -3.89
C LEU A 12 2.20 -0.86 -3.24
N ALA A 13 1.12 -1.00 -2.46
CA ALA A 13 0.76 -2.27 -1.82
C ALA A 13 0.35 -3.33 -2.86
N TYR A 14 -0.40 -2.93 -3.88
CA TYR A 14 -0.81 -3.80 -4.97
C TYR A 14 0.40 -4.30 -5.77
N ASP A 15 1.30 -3.41 -6.15
CA ASP A 15 2.52 -3.75 -6.89
C ASP A 15 3.41 -4.67 -6.08
N GLY A 16 3.59 -4.40 -4.78
CA GLY A 16 4.35 -5.27 -3.89
C GLY A 16 3.76 -6.68 -3.79
N TYR A 17 2.42 -6.79 -3.69
CA TYR A 17 1.74 -8.09 -3.73
C TYR A 17 1.98 -8.79 -5.08
N ARG A 18 1.74 -8.08 -6.18
CA ARG A 18 1.87 -8.59 -7.54
C ARG A 18 3.30 -9.08 -7.83
N ASP A 19 4.31 -8.35 -7.40
CA ASP A 19 5.72 -8.73 -7.56
C ASP A 19 6.02 -10.01 -6.78
N HIS A 20 5.54 -10.11 -5.53
CA HIS A 20 5.76 -11.29 -4.70
C HIS A 20 5.04 -12.54 -5.23
N THR A 21 3.88 -12.37 -5.88
CA THR A 21 3.13 -13.47 -6.47
C THR A 21 3.48 -13.75 -7.93
N SER A 22 4.53 -13.13 -8.47
CA SER A 22 4.92 -13.25 -9.88
C SER A 22 3.77 -12.93 -10.84
N GLY A 23 2.98 -11.92 -10.49
CA GLY A 23 1.86 -11.43 -11.28
C GLY A 23 0.59 -12.28 -11.19
N LYS A 24 0.40 -13.05 -10.10
CA LYS A 24 -0.74 -13.97 -9.95
C LYS A 24 -1.57 -13.69 -8.69
N THR A 25 -2.87 -13.86 -8.79
CA THR A 25 -3.77 -13.81 -7.63
C THR A 25 -3.59 -15.04 -6.75
N TRP A 26 -4.19 -15.03 -5.56
CA TRP A 26 -4.15 -16.16 -4.61
C TRP A 26 -4.64 -17.50 -5.21
N ASN A 27 -5.51 -17.47 -6.22
CA ASN A 27 -6.04 -18.64 -6.92
C ASN A 27 -5.35 -18.89 -8.29
N GLY A 28 -4.20 -18.24 -8.55
CA GLY A 28 -3.35 -18.52 -9.70
C GLY A 28 -3.73 -17.80 -11.00
N TYR A 29 -4.78 -16.98 -11.00
CA TYR A 29 -5.14 -16.19 -12.17
C TYR A 29 -4.17 -15.02 -12.37
N PRO A 30 -3.92 -14.57 -13.61
CA PRO A 30 -3.12 -13.38 -13.86
C PRO A 30 -3.70 -12.15 -13.14
N MET A 31 -2.85 -11.37 -12.52
CA MET A 31 -3.21 -10.07 -11.96
C MET A 31 -3.20 -9.00 -13.05
N PRO A 32 -4.26 -8.18 -13.17
CA PRO A 32 -4.26 -7.03 -14.07
C PRO A 32 -3.20 -5.99 -13.67
N MET A 33 -2.95 -5.01 -14.53
CA MET A 33 -2.19 -3.83 -14.10
C MET A 33 -3.07 -2.95 -13.21
N TRP A 34 -2.47 -2.13 -12.34
CA TRP A 34 -3.20 -1.23 -11.45
C TRP A 34 -4.21 -0.34 -12.19
N ALA A 35 -3.81 0.20 -13.35
CA ALA A 35 -4.66 1.05 -14.18
C ALA A 35 -5.92 0.33 -14.70
N ASP A 36 -5.85 -0.98 -14.89
CA ASP A 36 -6.93 -1.81 -15.43
C ASP A 36 -7.90 -2.31 -14.36
N LEU A 37 -7.58 -2.09 -13.07
CA LEU A 37 -8.47 -2.48 -11.98
C LEU A 37 -9.77 -1.66 -11.98
N PRO A 38 -10.91 -2.26 -11.61
CA PRO A 38 -12.11 -1.48 -11.31
C PRO A 38 -11.83 -0.44 -10.21
N PRO A 39 -12.42 0.77 -10.29
CA PRO A 39 -12.23 1.81 -9.26
C PRO A 39 -12.53 1.32 -7.83
N THR A 40 -13.54 0.47 -7.67
CA THR A 40 -13.92 -0.13 -6.38
C THR A 40 -12.80 -0.99 -5.79
N VAL A 41 -12.07 -1.72 -6.62
CA VAL A 41 -10.94 -2.55 -6.18
C VAL A 41 -9.74 -1.67 -5.83
N ARG A 42 -9.44 -0.63 -6.62
CA ARG A 42 -8.39 0.34 -6.28
C ARG A 42 -8.67 1.01 -4.93
N HIS A 43 -9.92 1.45 -4.69
CA HIS A 43 -10.30 2.04 -3.42
C HIS A 43 -10.16 1.07 -2.23
N ALA A 44 -10.42 -0.23 -2.43
CA ALA A 44 -10.21 -1.22 -1.38
C ALA A 44 -8.72 -1.37 -1.01
N TRP A 45 -7.83 -1.40 -2.00
CA TRP A 45 -6.38 -1.41 -1.76
C TRP A 45 -5.90 -0.14 -1.07
N GLU A 46 -6.41 1.03 -1.47
CA GLU A 46 -6.15 2.29 -0.78
C GLU A 46 -6.59 2.25 0.68
N ALA A 47 -7.81 1.80 0.96
CA ALA A 47 -8.33 1.72 2.32
C ALA A 47 -7.47 0.82 3.21
N GLY A 48 -7.03 -0.34 2.69
CA GLY A 48 -6.11 -1.25 3.38
C GLY A 48 -4.75 -0.60 3.67
N ALA A 49 -4.14 0.02 2.66
CA ALA A 49 -2.86 0.70 2.81
C ALA A 49 -2.93 1.88 3.80
N GLN A 50 -4.04 2.63 3.81
CA GLN A 50 -4.27 3.70 4.77
C GLN A 50 -4.44 3.17 6.20
N ALA A 51 -5.05 2.01 6.40
CA ALA A 51 -5.15 1.38 7.71
C ALA A 51 -3.75 1.03 8.26
N VAL A 52 -2.91 0.39 7.44
CA VAL A 52 -1.52 0.07 7.82
C VAL A 52 -0.75 1.33 8.18
N ARG A 53 -0.84 2.39 7.35
CA ARG A 53 -0.16 3.68 7.63
C ARG A 53 -0.59 4.30 8.96
N ARG A 54 -1.88 4.25 9.30
CA ARG A 54 -2.37 4.76 10.58
C ARG A 54 -1.76 4.02 11.77
N GLU A 55 -1.71 2.69 11.70
CA GLU A 55 -1.10 1.86 12.76
C GLU A 55 0.40 2.14 12.88
N THR A 56 1.13 2.17 11.76
CA THR A 56 2.57 2.50 11.77
C THR A 56 2.84 3.88 12.37
N LEU A 57 2.03 4.88 12.04
CA LEU A 57 2.18 6.22 12.61
C LEU A 57 1.92 6.22 14.13
N ALA A 58 0.89 5.49 14.59
CA ALA A 58 0.60 5.36 16.01
C ALA A 58 1.75 4.68 16.78
N GLU A 59 2.35 3.65 16.20
CA GLU A 59 3.53 2.96 16.74
C GLU A 59 4.73 3.91 16.86
N VAL A 60 5.07 4.62 15.78
CA VAL A 60 6.18 5.59 15.76
C VAL A 60 5.96 6.69 16.80
N ILE A 61 4.75 7.25 16.88
CA ILE A 61 4.43 8.27 17.90
C ILE A 61 4.62 7.70 19.31
N THR A 62 4.23 6.45 19.54
CA THR A 62 4.39 5.78 20.83
C THR A 62 5.86 5.58 21.18
N MET A 63 6.69 5.20 20.21
CA MET A 63 8.14 5.06 20.41
C MET A 63 8.79 6.41 20.74
N LEU A 64 8.50 7.45 19.96
CA LEU A 64 9.06 8.80 20.18
C LEU A 64 8.69 9.36 21.57
N LYS A 65 7.47 9.13 22.04
CA LYS A 65 7.04 9.54 23.39
C LYS A 65 7.78 8.82 24.52
N LYS A 66 8.30 7.61 24.28
CA LYS A 66 9.08 6.86 25.27
C LYS A 66 10.55 7.31 25.31
N GLU A 67 11.07 7.83 24.20
CA GLU A 67 12.49 8.22 24.06
C GLU A 67 12.78 9.67 24.49
N VAL A 68 11.76 10.54 24.56
CA VAL A 68 11.92 11.91 25.09
C VAL A 68 11.54 11.91 26.58
N PRO A 69 12.51 11.92 27.52
CA PRO A 69 12.18 12.09 28.93
C PRO A 69 11.58 13.50 29.15
N ALA A 70 10.60 13.55 30.05
CA ALA A 70 9.85 14.76 30.43
C ALA A 70 10.75 15.89 30.95
#